data_AF-A0A379ADU0-F1
#
_entry.id   AF-A0A379ADU0-F1
#
_cell.length_a   1.000
_cell.length_b   1.000
_cell.length_c   1.000
_cell.angle_alpha   90.00
_cell.angle_beta   90.00
_cell.angle_gamma   90.00
#
_symmetry.space_group_name_H-M   'P 1'
#
loop_
_entity.id
_entity.type
_entity.pdbx_description
1 polymer ?
#
loop_
_entity_poly.entity_id
_entity_poly.type
_entity_poly.pdbx_seq_one_letter_code
_entity_poly.pdbx_strand_id
1 'polypeptide(L)'
;MVAFGKVLVESGVGKALAVTLETLHLPLVPAAFILSLALRASQGSATVAILTTSGLLTQAVTGVTDMQRVLVTLAACFGGLGLSHVNDAGFWVVTRYLGLSVADGLRTWTVLTTLMGLSGFALTWLAWTVL
;
A
#
# COMPACT_ATOMS: atom_id res chain seq x y z
N MET A 1 3.08 -0.32 16.32
CA MET A 1 2.65 -0.48 14.92
C MET A 1 3.10 -1.82 14.32
N VAL A 2 4.40 -2.17 14.36
CA VAL A 2 4.92 -3.43 13.77
C VAL A 2 4.22 -4.70 14.30
N ALA A 3 3.87 -4.74 15.60
CA ALA A 3 3.14 -5.86 16.19
C ALA A 3 1.74 -6.07 15.58
N PHE A 4 1.03 -5.00 15.21
CA PHE A 4 -0.31 -5.11 14.62
C PHE A 4 -0.27 -5.63 13.18
N GLY A 5 0.75 -5.24 12.41
CA GLY A 5 1.00 -5.82 11.09
C GLY A 5 1.23 -7.34 11.15
N LYS A 6 2.00 -7.81 12.14
CA LYS A 6 2.21 -9.25 12.36
C LYS A 6 0.92 -9.98 12.73
N VAL A 7 0.09 -9.40 13.61
CA VAL A 7 -1.24 -9.95 13.96
C VAL A 7 -2.19 -9.99 12.76
N LEU A 8 -2.19 -9.00 11.88
CA LEU A 8 -3.01 -8.99 10.65
C LEU A 8 -2.62 -10.11 9.67
N VAL A 9 -1.33 -10.47 9.62
CA VAL A 9 -0.85 -11.58 8.81
C VAL A 9 -1.19 -12.92 9.47
N GLU A 10 -0.92 -13.05 10.77
CA GLU A 10 -1.19 -14.27 11.53
C GLU A 10 -2.68 -14.59 11.65
N SER A 11 -3.55 -13.57 11.71
CA SER A 11 -5.01 -13.73 11.68
C SER A 11 -5.56 -14.17 10.32
N GLY A 12 -4.72 -14.20 9.28
CA GLY A 12 -5.12 -14.62 7.94
C GLY A 12 -5.85 -13.55 7.11
N VAL A 13 -6.05 -12.34 7.63
CA VAL A 13 -6.77 -11.25 6.93
C VAL A 13 -6.07 -10.88 5.63
N GLY A 14 -4.74 -10.79 5.62
CA GLY A 14 -3.98 -10.51 4.39
C GLY A 14 -4.16 -11.60 3.32
N LYS A 15 -4.25 -12.87 3.73
CA LYS A 15 -4.48 -13.99 2.83
C LYS A 15 -5.92 -14.01 2.29
N ALA A 16 -6.90 -13.76 3.16
CA ALA A 16 -8.31 -13.65 2.76
C ALA A 16 -8.53 -12.49 1.77
N LEU A 17 -7.87 -11.35 1.98
CA LEU A 17 -7.92 -10.22 1.07
C LEU A 17 -7.28 -10.57 -0.29
N ALA A 18 -6.11 -11.23 -0.29
CA ALA A 18 -5.48 -11.69 -1.52
C ALA A 18 -6.37 -12.65 -2.33
N VAL A 19 -6.99 -13.64 -1.66
CA VAL A 19 -7.96 -14.57 -2.29
C VAL A 19 -9.16 -13.82 -2.85
N THR A 20 -9.66 -12.81 -2.14
CA THR A 20 -10.80 -11.99 -2.62
C THR A 20 -10.44 -11.19 -3.87
N LEU A 21 -9.23 -10.64 -3.94
CA LEU A 21 -8.78 -9.91 -5.13
C LEU A 21 -8.56 -10.86 -6.32
N GLU A 22 -8.16 -12.11 -6.05
CA GLU A 22 -8.04 -13.16 -7.06
C GLU A 22 -9.41 -13.60 -7.61
N THR A 23 -10.42 -13.79 -6.76
CA THR A 23 -11.79 -14.15 -7.21
C THR A 23 -12.46 -13.03 -8.01
N LEU A 24 -12.10 -11.78 -7.75
CA LEU A 24 -12.51 -10.62 -8.55
C LEU A 24 -11.78 -10.51 -9.89
N HIS A 25 -10.87 -11.42 -10.21
CA HIS A 25 -10.01 -11.40 -11.41
C HIS A 25 -9.26 -10.07 -11.55
N LEU A 26 -8.87 -9.47 -10.43
CA LEU A 26 -8.24 -8.17 -10.44
C LEU A 26 -6.81 -8.31 -11.01
N PRO A 27 -6.38 -7.42 -11.93
CA PRO A 27 -5.02 -7.45 -12.43
C PRO A 27 -3.98 -7.27 -11.32
N LEU A 28 -2.81 -7.89 -11.49
CA LEU A 28 -1.78 -8.01 -10.47
C LEU A 28 -1.28 -6.67 -9.91
N VAL A 29 -1.14 -5.66 -10.77
CA VAL A 29 -0.65 -4.32 -10.38
C VAL A 29 -1.66 -3.58 -9.48
N PRO A 30 -2.95 -3.42 -9.86
CA PRO A 30 -4.00 -2.94 -8.96
C PRO A 30 -4.10 -3.74 -7.66
N ALA A 31 -3.99 -5.07 -7.73
CA ALA A 31 -4.04 -5.92 -6.55
C ALA A 31 -2.91 -5.58 -5.56
N ALA A 32 -1.67 -5.40 -6.04
CA ALA A 32 -0.53 -5.00 -5.23
C ALA A 32 -0.73 -3.64 -4.56
N PHE A 33 -1.22 -2.65 -5.31
CA PHE A 33 -1.50 -1.31 -4.78
C PHE A 33 -2.57 -1.36 -3.69
N ILE A 34 -3.73 -1.96 -3.97
CA ILE A 34 -4.87 -2.01 -3.04
C ILE A 34 -4.50 -2.79 -1.78
N LEU A 35 -3.83 -3.94 -1.92
CA LEU A 35 -3.41 -4.75 -0.78
C LEU A 35 -2.45 -3.97 0.12
N SER A 36 -1.46 -3.30 -0.46
CA SER A 36 -0.52 -2.50 0.33
C SER A 36 -1.19 -1.28 0.98
N LEU A 37 -2.08 -0.59 0.26
CA LEU A 37 -2.85 0.54 0.77
C LEU A 37 -3.76 0.14 1.93
N ALA A 38 -4.48 -0.98 1.82
CA ALA A 38 -5.35 -1.49 2.87
C ALA A 38 -4.56 -1.87 4.13
N LEU A 39 -3.42 -2.55 3.95
CA LEU A 39 -2.52 -2.88 5.05
C LEU A 39 -1.94 -1.62 5.69
N ARG A 40 -1.50 -0.64 4.89
CA ARG A 40 -1.01 0.66 5.37
C ARG A 40 -2.08 1.40 6.17
N ALA A 41 -3.31 1.49 5.68
CA ALA A 41 -4.42 2.11 6.40
C ALA A 41 -4.75 1.37 7.71
N SER A 42 -4.47 0.06 7.81
CA SER A 42 -4.77 -0.72 9.02
C SER A 42 -3.69 -0.59 10.10
N GLN A 43 -2.43 -0.78 9.72
CA GLN A 43 -1.30 -0.89 10.67
C GLN A 43 -0.33 0.30 10.64
N GLY A 44 -0.53 1.22 9.69
CA GLY A 44 0.11 2.52 9.63
C GLY A 44 1.59 2.50 9.25
N SER A 45 2.28 1.39 8.98
CA SER A 45 3.70 1.38 8.56
C SER A 45 3.85 1.11 7.06
N ALA A 46 4.48 2.01 6.31
CA ALA A 46 4.69 1.84 4.87
C ALA A 46 5.54 0.60 4.57
N THR A 47 6.69 0.47 5.23
CA THR A 47 7.62 -0.66 5.00
C THR A 47 6.99 -2.00 5.33
N VAL A 48 6.29 -2.12 6.48
CA VAL A 48 5.64 -3.38 6.84
C VAL A 48 4.52 -3.71 5.86
N ALA A 49 3.72 -2.72 5.42
CA ALA A 49 2.68 -2.96 4.42
C ALA A 49 3.27 -3.47 3.08
N ILE A 50 4.35 -2.85 2.59
CA ILE A 50 5.02 -3.23 1.35
C ILE A 50 5.61 -4.65 1.44
N LEU A 51 6.33 -4.95 2.53
CA LEU A 51 6.94 -6.27 2.73
C LEU A 51 5.89 -7.37 2.86
N THR A 52 4.82 -7.11 3.60
CA THR A 52 3.70 -8.05 3.74
C THR A 52 3.01 -8.30 2.39
N THR A 53 2.67 -7.25 1.64
CA THR A 53 2.10 -7.38 0.28
C THR A 53 3.02 -8.19 -0.63
N SER A 54 4.32 -7.91 -0.60
CA SER A 54 5.31 -8.63 -1.42
C SER A 54 5.34 -10.11 -1.09
N GLY A 55 5.32 -10.46 0.21
CA GLY A 55 5.24 -11.85 0.66
C GLY A 55 3.97 -12.56 0.19
N LEU A 56 2.81 -11.90 0.28
CA LEU A 56 1.52 -12.43 -0.16
C LEU A 56 1.45 -12.67 -1.68
N LEU A 57 2.13 -11.83 -2.47
CA LEU A 57 2.12 -11.93 -3.93
C LEU A 57 3.26 -12.78 -4.52
N THR A 58 4.10 -13.41 -3.69
CA THR A 58 5.28 -14.18 -4.14
C THR A 58 4.94 -15.20 -5.22
N GLN A 59 3.81 -15.93 -5.07
CA GLN A 59 3.39 -16.93 -6.06
C GLN A 59 2.79 -16.30 -7.31
N ALA A 60 2.10 -15.16 -7.18
CA ALA A 60 1.45 -14.46 -8.28
C ALA A 60 2.45 -13.82 -9.28
N VAL A 61 3.71 -13.63 -8.86
CA VAL A 61 4.79 -13.06 -9.71
C VAL A 61 5.73 -14.11 -10.32
N THR A 62 5.40 -15.42 -10.24
CA THR A 62 6.28 -16.51 -10.71
C THR A 62 6.35 -16.64 -12.23
N GLY A 63 5.38 -16.10 -12.98
CA GLY A 63 5.32 -16.15 -14.45
C GLY A 63 5.48 -14.81 -15.16
N VAL A 64 5.81 -13.73 -14.43
CA VAL A 64 5.97 -12.38 -15.01
C VAL A 64 7.44 -12.08 -15.31
N THR A 65 7.70 -11.18 -16.26
CA THR A 65 9.06 -10.72 -16.58
C THR A 65 9.67 -9.93 -15.42
N ASP A 66 10.99 -9.74 -15.42
CA ASP A 66 11.68 -8.94 -14.40
C ASP A 66 11.15 -7.50 -14.34
N MET A 67 10.87 -6.89 -15.50
CA MET A 67 10.30 -5.54 -15.56
C MET A 67 8.88 -5.50 -14.98
N GLN A 68 8.05 -6.48 -15.31
CA GLN A 68 6.71 -6.62 -14.74
C GLN A 68 6.79 -6.77 -13.21
N ARG A 69 7.74 -7.57 -12.69
CA ARG A 69 7.95 -7.73 -11.25
C ARG A 69 8.31 -6.40 -10.58
N VAL A 70 9.16 -5.59 -11.20
CA VAL A 70 9.49 -4.23 -10.71
C VAL A 70 8.25 -3.35 -10.64
N LEU A 71 7.39 -3.37 -11.66
CA LEU A 71 6.15 -2.59 -11.66
C LEU A 71 5.16 -3.03 -10.57
N VAL A 72 5.05 -4.33 -10.32
CA VAL A 72 4.23 -4.86 -9.21
C VAL A 72 4.76 -4.37 -7.86
N THR A 73 6.08 -4.39 -7.67
CA THR A 73 6.71 -3.85 -6.45
C THR A 73 6.47 -2.34 -6.33
N LEU A 74 6.59 -1.57 -7.42
CA LEU A 74 6.30 -0.13 -7.42
C LEU A 74 4.85 0.17 -7.05
N ALA A 75 3.90 -0.60 -7.56
CA ALA A 75 2.50 -0.45 -7.19
C ALA A 75 2.28 -0.70 -5.69
N ALA A 76 2.92 -1.71 -5.10
CA ALA A 76 2.91 -1.90 -3.65
C ALA A 76 3.52 -0.69 -2.91
N CYS A 77 4.65 -0.16 -3.38
CA CYS A 77 5.27 1.04 -2.78
C CYS A 77 4.33 2.25 -2.77
N PHE A 78 3.65 2.52 -3.89
CA PHE A 78 2.69 3.61 -3.98
C PHE A 78 1.43 3.37 -3.15
N GLY A 79 1.00 2.12 -3.00
CA GLY A 79 -0.06 1.75 -2.06
C GLY A 79 0.34 2.03 -0.61
N GLY A 80 1.56 1.65 -0.22
CA GLY A 80 2.11 1.90 1.11
C GLY A 80 2.34 3.38 1.44
N LEU A 81 2.37 4.26 0.43
CA LEU A 81 2.49 5.71 0.61
C LEU A 81 1.15 6.36 1.00
N GLY A 82 0.05 5.88 0.43
CA GLY A 82 -1.28 6.46 0.62
C GLY A 82 -1.86 6.25 2.02
N LEU A 83 -2.95 6.96 2.32
CA LEU A 83 -3.71 6.86 3.57
C LEU A 83 -2.83 6.95 4.84
N SER A 84 -1.82 7.81 4.84
CA SER A 84 -1.06 8.12 6.06
C SER A 84 -1.93 8.94 7.00
N HIS A 85 -2.39 8.35 8.10
CA HIS A 85 -3.28 8.99 9.08
C HIS A 85 -2.81 8.72 10.52
N VAL A 86 -3.70 8.88 11.51
CA VAL A 86 -3.40 8.80 12.96
C VAL A 86 -2.67 7.55 13.42
N ASN A 87 -2.68 6.46 12.65
CA ASN A 87 -1.94 5.25 12.98
C ASN A 87 -0.50 5.26 12.42
N ASP A 88 -0.09 6.27 11.67
CA ASP A 88 1.24 6.41 11.07
C ASP A 88 2.13 7.37 11.87
N ALA A 89 3.38 6.97 12.13
CA ALA A 89 4.37 7.84 12.75
C ALA A 89 4.69 9.07 11.87
N GLY A 90 4.72 8.91 10.55
CA GLY A 90 4.97 10.01 9.61
C GLY A 90 3.94 11.13 9.71
N PHE A 91 2.66 10.77 9.84
CA PHE A 91 1.57 11.71 10.11
C PHE A 91 1.84 12.58 11.34
N TRP A 92 2.25 11.96 12.45
CA TRP A 92 2.52 12.67 13.70
C TRP A 92 3.76 13.56 13.65
N VAL A 93 4.81 13.12 12.96
CA VAL A 93 6.02 13.93 12.75
C VAL A 93 5.65 15.22 12.01
N VAL A 94 4.93 15.11 10.89
CA VAL A 94 4.60 16.27 10.05
C VAL A 94 3.60 17.20 10.73
N THR A 95 2.52 16.66 11.29
CA THR A 95 1.49 17.48 11.97
C THR A 95 2.07 18.25 13.16
N ARG A 96 2.94 17.63 13.96
CA ARG A 96 3.60 18.33 15.08
C ARG A 96 4.61 19.35 14.62
N TYR A 97 5.41 19.03 13.60
CA TYR A 97 6.39 19.96 13.04
C TYR A 97 5.72 21.23 12.47
N LEU A 98 4.57 21.06 11.81
CA LEU A 98 3.81 22.15 11.21
C LEU A 98 2.78 22.79 12.16
N GLY A 99 2.65 22.32 13.41
CA GLY A 99 1.67 22.82 14.37
C GLY A 99 0.20 22.59 13.96
N LEU A 100 -0.07 21.56 13.15
CA LEU A 100 -1.41 21.24 12.65
C LEU A 100 -2.25 20.51 13.69
N SER A 101 -3.55 20.81 13.72
CA SER A 101 -4.51 19.96 14.44
C SER A 101 -4.64 18.60 13.74
N VAL A 102 -5.18 17.59 14.44
CA VAL A 102 -5.44 16.27 13.82
C VAL A 102 -6.40 16.40 12.63
N ALA A 103 -7.43 17.24 12.74
CA ALA A 103 -8.38 17.46 11.66
C ALA A 103 -7.70 18.08 10.42
N ASP A 104 -6.79 19.04 10.63
CA ASP A 104 -6.04 19.66 9.54
C ASP A 104 -5.04 18.69 8.93
N GLY A 105 -4.37 17.87 9.76
CA GLY A 105 -3.49 16.80 9.30
C GLY A 105 -4.22 15.80 8.40
N LEU A 106 -5.44 15.38 8.79
CA LEU A 106 -6.25 14.48 7.97
C LEU A 106 -6.69 15.14 6.65
N ARG A 107 -7.01 16.44 6.66
CA ARG A 107 -7.42 17.16 5.46
C ARG A 107 -6.27 17.54 4.52
N THR A 108 -5.05 17.62 5.03
CA THR A 108 -3.87 18.06 4.28
C THR A 108 -2.92 16.90 4.02
N TRP A 109 -2.27 16.39 5.04
CA TRP A 109 -1.25 15.34 4.93
C TRP A 109 -1.82 14.01 4.43
N THR A 110 -2.93 13.53 4.98
CA THR A 110 -3.54 12.27 4.51
C THR A 110 -4.01 12.39 3.06
N VAL A 111 -4.61 13.52 2.70
CA VAL A 111 -5.02 13.80 1.31
C VAL A 111 -3.79 13.86 0.40
N LEU A 112 -2.76 14.61 0.77
CA LEU A 112 -1.51 14.75 0.01
C LEU A 112 -0.86 13.40 -0.26
N THR A 113 -0.60 12.62 0.79
CA THR A 113 0.04 11.30 0.68
C THR A 113 -0.78 10.34 -0.17
N THR A 114 -2.11 10.41 -0.07
CA THR A 114 -3.02 9.61 -0.90
C THR A 114 -2.98 10.03 -2.37
N LEU A 115 -2.96 11.33 -2.66
CA LEU A 115 -2.80 11.85 -4.03
C LEU A 115 -1.45 11.45 -4.64
N MET A 116 -0.38 11.50 -3.85
CA MET A 116 0.95 11.05 -4.29
C MET A 116 0.94 9.55 -4.59
N GLY A 117 0.34 8.73 -3.73
CA GLY A 117 0.19 7.30 -3.95
C GLY A 117 -0.63 6.99 -5.22
N LEU A 118 -1.76 7.64 -5.41
CA LEU A 118 -2.60 7.47 -6.60
C LEU A 118 -1.89 7.93 -7.88
N SER A 119 -1.17 9.05 -7.84
CA SER A 119 -0.44 9.57 -8.99
C SER A 119 0.68 8.61 -9.42
N GLY A 120 1.45 8.11 -8.46
CA GLY A 120 2.49 7.12 -8.74
C GLY A 120 1.93 5.79 -9.23
N PHE A 121 0.79 5.34 -8.67
CA PHE A 121 0.08 4.17 -9.16
C PHE A 121 -0.41 4.35 -10.58
N ALA A 122 -0.99 5.50 -10.94
CA ALA A 122 -1.47 5.77 -12.29
C ALA A 122 -0.33 5.67 -13.32
N LEU A 123 0.84 6.24 -13.01
CA LEU A 123 2.03 6.12 -13.87
C LEU A 123 2.53 4.68 -13.97
N THR A 124 2.54 3.94 -12.85
CA THR A 124 2.94 2.53 -12.81
C THR A 124 2.00 1.66 -13.64
N TRP A 125 0.69 1.92 -13.56
CA TRP A 125 -0.33 1.22 -14.30
C TRP A 125 -0.23 1.51 -15.80
N LEU A 126 -0.03 2.77 -16.19
CA LEU A 126 0.21 3.14 -17.58
C LEU A 126 1.45 2.43 -18.14
N ALA A 127 2.55 2.41 -17.40
CA ALA A 127 3.76 1.69 -17.81
C ALA A 127 3.49 0.18 -17.99
N TRP A 128 2.71 -0.44 -17.10
CA TRP A 128 2.32 -1.84 -17.22
C TRP A 128 1.54 -2.13 -18.51
N THR A 129 0.65 -1.24 -18.93
CA THR A 129 -0.17 -1.45 -20.14
C THR A 129 0.60 -1.35 -21.46
N VAL A 130 1.83 -0.81 -21.43
CA VAL A 130 2.69 -0.62 -22.61
C VAL A 130 3.72 -1.74 -22.75
N LEU A 131 3.86 -2.60 -21.73
CA LEU A 131 4.75 -3.77 -21.67
C LEU A 131 4.02 -5.05 -22.08
#